data_AF-A0A519E0S3-F1
#
_entry.id   AF-A0A519E0S3-F1
#
_cell.length_a   1.000
_cell.length_b   1.000
_cell.length_c   1.000
_cell.angle_alpha   90.00
_cell.angle_beta   90.00
_cell.angle_gamma   90.00
#
_symmetry.space_group_name_H-M   'P 1'
#
loop_
_entity.id
_entity.type
_entity.pdbx_description
1 polymer ?
#
loop_
_entity_poly.entity_id
_entity_poly.type
_entity_poly.pdbx_seq_one_letter_code
_entity_poly.pdbx_strand_id
1 'polypeptide(L)'
;MADLQQLRDIATQLRELQRTSPVDVADLADWDASARKFSSTLDVPLPPQVMHYLHDADIRIKDPEYRASQDEMIASVISDLESGIVPASTSTTLSFHPRWLGAIALVVLAIIYLVVFR
;
A
#
# COMPACT_ATOMS: atom_id res chain seq x y z
N MET A 1 11.57 -4.30 20.35
CA MET A 1 12.09 -4.36 18.96
C MET A 1 11.78 -5.74 18.44
N ALA A 2 11.22 -5.87 17.24
CA ALA A 2 10.97 -7.18 16.64
C ALA A 2 12.29 -7.91 16.42
N ASP A 3 12.30 -9.21 16.69
CA ASP A 3 13.47 -10.04 16.41
C ASP A 3 13.66 -10.17 14.89
N LEU A 4 14.91 -10.31 14.43
CA LEU A 4 15.22 -10.40 12.99
C LEU A 4 14.58 -11.63 12.35
N GLN A 5 14.42 -12.72 13.12
CA GLN A 5 13.67 -13.89 12.69
C GLN A 5 12.18 -13.56 12.49
N GLN A 6 11.58 -12.81 13.43
CA GLN A 6 10.18 -12.39 13.35
C GLN A 6 9.93 -11.54 12.09
N LEU A 7 10.83 -10.60 11.76
CA LEU A 7 10.70 -9.77 10.55
C LEU A 7 10.74 -10.61 9.27
N ARG A 8 11.61 -11.62 9.20
CA ARG A 8 11.69 -12.54 8.07
C ARG A 8 10.45 -13.43 7.94
N ASP A 9 9.91 -13.88 9.07
CA ASP A 9 8.68 -14.69 9.08
C ASP A 9 7.47 -13.86 8.61
N ILE A 10 7.41 -12.57 8.96
CA ILE A 10 6.40 -11.63 8.45
C ILE A 10 6.58 -11.43 6.94
N ALA A 11 7.81 -11.19 6.49
CA ALA A 11 8.12 -11.01 5.07
C ALA A 11 7.70 -12.23 4.23
N THR A 12 7.97 -13.43 4.74
CA THR A 12 7.62 -14.70 4.08
C THR A 12 6.11 -14.85 3.93
N GLN A 13 5.34 -14.53 4.98
CA GLN A 13 3.88 -14.59 4.93
C GLN A 13 3.28 -13.53 4.00
N LEU A 14 3.80 -12.31 4.02
CA LEU A 14 3.39 -11.25 3.09
C LEU A 14 3.71 -11.61 1.63
N ARG A 15 4.87 -12.23 1.38
CA ARG A 15 5.24 -12.71 0.05
C ARG A 15 4.27 -13.77 -0.46
N GLU A 16 3.86 -14.69 0.40
CA GLU A 16 2.89 -15.71 0.01
C GLU A 16 1.51 -15.11 -0.28
N LEU A 17 1.06 -14.15 0.53
CA LEU A 17 -0.17 -13.39 0.26
C LEU A 17 -0.08 -12.60 -1.05
N GLN A 18 1.07 -11.99 -1.34
CA GLN A 18 1.29 -11.29 -2.61
C GLN A 18 1.22 -12.26 -3.80
N ARG A 19 1.88 -13.42 -3.69
CA ARG A 19 1.92 -14.45 -4.76
C ARG A 19 0.54 -15.04 -5.06
N THR A 20 -0.28 -15.20 -4.02
CA THR A 20 -1.62 -15.77 -4.10
C THR A 20 -2.70 -14.71 -4.26
N SER A 21 -2.32 -13.44 -4.45
CA SER A 21 -3.25 -12.33 -4.56
C SER A 21 -4.28 -12.58 -5.68
N PRO A 22 -5.59 -12.57 -5.37
CA PRO A 22 -6.63 -13.00 -6.29
C PRO A 22 -6.68 -12.05 -7.48
N VAL A 23 -6.86 -12.55 -8.71
CA VAL A 23 -7.08 -11.73 -9.92
C VAL A 23 -8.57 -11.58 -10.24
N ASP A 24 -9.40 -12.42 -9.64
CA ASP A 24 -10.85 -12.42 -9.80
C ASP A 24 -11.55 -12.79 -8.49
N VAL A 25 -12.88 -12.84 -8.53
CA VAL A 25 -13.73 -13.00 -7.33
C VAL A 25 -13.73 -14.45 -6.81
N ALA A 26 -13.36 -15.45 -7.62
CA ALA A 26 -13.44 -16.85 -7.22
C ALA A 26 -12.48 -17.16 -6.05
N ASP A 27 -11.28 -16.58 -6.09
CA ASP A 27 -10.23 -16.82 -5.10
C ASP A 27 -10.25 -15.81 -3.94
N LEU A 28 -11.16 -14.82 -3.98
CA LEU A 28 -11.17 -13.71 -3.03
C LEU A 28 -11.46 -14.15 -1.59
N ALA A 29 -12.38 -15.09 -1.40
CA ALA A 29 -12.80 -15.53 -0.07
C ALA A 29 -11.67 -16.26 0.69
N ASP A 30 -10.98 -17.16 0.00
CA ASP A 30 -9.88 -17.93 0.59
C ASP A 30 -8.66 -17.03 0.87
N TRP A 31 -8.41 -16.07 -0.02
CA TRP A 31 -7.36 -15.10 0.19
C TRP A 31 -7.68 -14.15 1.37
N ASP A 32 -8.91 -13.62 1.47
CA ASP A 32 -9.33 -12.75 2.59
C ASP A 32 -9.22 -13.47 3.94
N ALA A 33 -9.58 -14.75 4.00
CA ALA A 33 -9.41 -15.56 5.20
C ALA A 33 -7.92 -15.65 5.62
N SER A 34 -7.04 -15.83 4.66
CA SER A 34 -5.58 -15.89 4.88
C SER A 34 -5.03 -14.53 5.32
N ALA A 35 -5.45 -13.45 4.66
CA ALA A 35 -5.06 -12.08 4.98
C ALA A 35 -5.52 -11.67 6.39
N ARG A 36 -6.76 -12.00 6.76
CA ARG A 36 -7.29 -11.77 8.11
C ARG A 36 -6.51 -12.55 9.17
N LYS A 37 -6.25 -13.84 8.94
CA LYS A 37 -5.45 -14.65 9.85
C LYS A 37 -4.09 -14.01 10.08
N PHE A 38 -3.38 -13.65 9.00
CA PHE A 38 -2.10 -12.96 9.09
C PHE A 38 -2.20 -11.65 9.89
N SER A 39 -3.16 -10.78 9.57
CA SER A 39 -3.36 -9.50 10.27
C SER A 39 -3.62 -9.66 11.77
N SER A 40 -4.36 -10.70 12.18
CA SER A 40 -4.68 -10.98 13.58
C SER A 40 -3.49 -11.48 14.39
N THR A 41 -2.49 -12.06 13.71
CA THR A 41 -1.26 -12.59 14.33
C THR A 41 -0.10 -11.60 14.27
N LEU A 42 -0.30 -10.44 13.63
CA LEU A 42 0.74 -9.44 13.42
C LEU A 42 0.98 -8.65 14.72
N ASP A 43 2.12 -8.92 15.36
CA ASP A 43 2.54 -8.26 16.61
C ASP A 43 3.55 -7.12 16.37
N VAL A 44 3.84 -6.80 15.10
CA VAL A 44 4.76 -5.73 14.71
C VAL A 44 3.97 -4.63 14.01
N PRO A 45 4.12 -3.35 14.43
CA PRO A 45 3.46 -2.25 13.74
C PRO A 45 4.06 -2.12 12.33
N LEU A 46 3.24 -2.44 11.32
CA LEU A 46 3.57 -2.22 9.92
C LEU A 46 2.95 -0.91 9.41
N PRO A 47 3.44 -0.36 8.29
CA PRO A 47 2.82 0.80 7.66
C PRO A 47 1.32 0.58 7.39
N PRO A 48 0.45 1.60 7.57
CA PRO A 48 -0.98 1.49 7.31
C PRO A 48 -1.34 0.98 5.91
N GLN A 49 -0.47 1.24 4.94
CA GLN A 49 -0.60 0.78 3.56
C GLN A 49 -0.66 -0.75 3.47
N VAL A 50 0.01 -1.48 4.37
CA VAL A 50 -0.09 -2.94 4.45
C VAL A 50 -1.52 -3.36 4.82
N MET A 51 -2.19 -2.63 5.70
CA MET A 51 -3.58 -2.96 6.06
C MET A 51 -4.52 -2.71 4.88
N HIS A 52 -4.31 -1.63 4.11
CA HIS A 52 -5.06 -1.42 2.86
C HIS A 52 -4.84 -2.56 1.86
N TYR A 53 -3.59 -3.01 1.70
CA TYR A 53 -3.28 -4.15 0.84
C TYR A 53 -4.07 -5.42 1.22
N LEU A 54 -4.12 -5.71 2.52
CA LEU A 54 -4.79 -6.89 3.08
C LEU A 54 -6.33 -6.84 3.01
N HIS A 55 -6.93 -5.65 2.99
CA HIS A 55 -8.38 -5.49 3.01
C HIS A 55 -8.99 -5.13 1.66
N ASP A 56 -8.25 -4.45 0.79
CA ASP A 56 -8.78 -3.91 -0.46
C ASP A 56 -8.65 -4.88 -1.65
N ALA A 57 -8.62 -6.19 -1.40
CA ALA A 57 -8.46 -7.18 -2.48
C ALA A 57 -9.60 -7.11 -3.51
N ASP A 58 -10.82 -6.80 -3.08
CA ASP A 58 -11.97 -6.61 -3.97
C ASP A 58 -11.82 -5.36 -4.86
N ILE A 59 -11.22 -4.29 -4.34
CA ILE A 59 -10.90 -3.07 -5.10
C ILE A 59 -9.78 -3.37 -6.09
N ARG A 60 -8.71 -4.07 -5.67
CA ARG A 60 -7.58 -4.47 -6.53
C ARG A 60 -7.99 -5.41 -7.66
N ILE A 61 -9.13 -6.11 -7.56
CA ILE A 61 -9.70 -6.88 -8.69
C ILE A 61 -10.36 -5.95 -9.72
N LYS A 62 -11.01 -4.87 -9.26
CA LYS A 62 -11.77 -3.94 -10.11
C LYS A 62 -10.89 -2.86 -10.76
N ASP A 63 -9.77 -2.52 -10.12
CA ASP A 63 -8.88 -1.45 -10.54
C ASP A 63 -7.44 -1.97 -10.72
N PRO A 64 -7.02 -2.22 -11.98
CA PRO A 64 -5.67 -2.69 -12.30
C PRO A 64 -4.55 -1.68 -11.97
N GLU A 65 -4.83 -0.38 -12.05
CA GLU A 65 -3.83 0.66 -11.73
C GLU A 65 -3.61 0.70 -10.21
N TYR A 66 -4.70 0.64 -9.43
CA TYR A 66 -4.61 0.53 -7.98
C TYR A 66 -3.88 -0.73 -7.54
N ARG A 67 -4.18 -1.87 -8.17
CA ARG A 67 -3.44 -3.13 -7.95
C ARG A 67 -1.95 -2.94 -8.18
N ALA A 68 -1.55 -2.40 -9.33
CA ALA A 68 -0.14 -2.24 -9.66
C ALA A 68 0.60 -1.38 -8.62
N SER A 69 -0.03 -0.28 -8.19
CA SER A 69 0.53 0.59 -7.13
C SER A 69 0.64 -0.13 -5.78
N GLN A 70 -0.37 -0.91 -5.40
CA GLN A 70 -0.38 -1.70 -4.17
C GLN A 70 0.66 -2.83 -4.19
N ASP A 71 0.84 -3.50 -5.33
CA ASP A 71 1.82 -4.57 -5.49
C ASP A 71 3.27 -4.05 -5.47
N GLU A 72 3.53 -2.86 -6.04
CA GLU A 72 4.84 -2.19 -5.93
C GLU A 72 5.13 -1.78 -4.48
N MET A 73 4.16 -1.19 -3.80
CA MET A 73 4.28 -0.78 -2.41
C MET A 73 4.57 -1.97 -1.49
N ILE A 74 3.82 -3.07 -1.62
CA ILE A 74 4.01 -4.24 -0.76
C ILE A 74 5.36 -4.92 -1.05
N ALA A 75 5.83 -4.92 -2.31
CA ALA A 75 7.15 -5.44 -2.66
C ALA A 75 8.28 -4.67 -1.94
N SER A 76 8.16 -3.35 -1.84
CA SER A 76 9.11 -2.52 -1.08
C SER A 76 9.10 -2.86 0.41
N VAL A 77 7.90 -2.99 1.02
CA VAL A 77 7.76 -3.35 2.44
C VAL A 77 8.37 -4.72 2.72
N ILE A 78 8.13 -5.70 1.85
CA ILE A 78 8.72 -7.04 2.00
C ILE A 78 10.24 -6.97 1.93
N SER A 79 10.81 -6.20 0.99
CA SER A 79 12.26 -6.02 0.86
C SER A 79 12.90 -5.40 2.11
N ASP A 80 12.24 -4.42 2.73
CA ASP A 80 12.70 -3.81 3.97
C ASP A 80 12.71 -4.84 5.12
N LEU A 81 11.62 -5.61 5.26
CA LEU A 81 11.50 -6.65 6.28
C LEU A 81 12.54 -7.76 6.11
N GLU A 82 12.80 -8.21 4.87
CA GLU A 82 13.85 -9.18 4.54
C GLU A 82 15.25 -8.69 4.94
N SER A 83 15.46 -7.38 4.87
CA SER A 83 16.70 -6.70 5.25
C SER A 83 16.79 -6.43 6.77
N GLY A 84 15.79 -6.83 7.55
CA GLY A 84 15.71 -6.59 9.00
C GLY A 84 15.37 -5.14 9.36
N ILE A 85 14.89 -4.35 8.40
CA ILE A 85 14.43 -2.98 8.62
C ILE A 85 12.94 -3.06 8.95
N VAL A 86 12.52 -2.42 10.05
CA VAL A 86 11.10 -2.19 10.32
C VAL A 86 10.67 -1.04 9.42
N PRO A 87 9.78 -1.27 8.42
CA PRO A 87 9.39 -0.22 7.50
C PRO A 87 8.66 0.87 8.29
N ALA A 88 9.22 2.07 8.27
CA ALA A 88 8.58 3.22 8.89
C ALA A 88 7.24 3.47 8.21
N SER A 89 6.24 3.91 8.99
CA SER A 89 4.99 4.46 8.45
C SER A 89 5.34 5.66 7.57
N THR A 90 5.55 5.40 6.27
CA THR A 90 5.81 6.44 5.29
C THR A 90 4.54 7.27 5.19
N SER A 91 4.60 8.42 5.86
CA SER A 91 3.64 9.49 5.70
C SER A 91 3.77 9.97 4.26
N THR A 92 2.85 9.49 3.43
CA THR A 92 2.42 10.08 2.16
C THR A 92 3.50 10.81 1.36
N THR A 93 4.30 10.08 0.58
CA THR A 93 4.92 10.70 -0.59
C THR A 93 3.80 11.03 -1.56
N LEU A 94 3.33 12.27 -1.57
CA LEU A 94 2.40 12.79 -2.57
C LEU A 94 3.09 12.78 -3.94
N SER A 95 3.00 11.66 -4.64
CA SER A 95 3.41 11.55 -6.04
C SER A 95 2.30 12.15 -6.92
N PHE A 96 2.37 13.45 -7.15
CA PHE A 96 1.52 14.08 -8.16
C PHE A 96 1.97 13.60 -9.54
N HIS A 97 1.10 12.86 -10.23
CA HIS A 97 1.36 12.45 -11.61
C HIS A 97 1.60 13.72 -12.47
N PRO A 98 2.64 13.79 -13.33
CA PRO A 98 3.06 15.03 -13.99
C PRO A 98 1.99 15.73 -14.83
N ARG A 99 0.95 14.99 -15.26
CA ARG A 99 -0.20 15.52 -16.00
C ARG A 99 -1.08 16.45 -15.16
N TRP A 100 -1.09 16.28 -13.84
CA TRP A 100 -1.91 17.08 -12.92
C TRP A 100 -1.21 18.33 -12.40
N LEU A 101 0.12 18.44 -12.55
CA LEU A 101 0.88 19.63 -12.13
C LEU A 101 0.41 20.90 -12.83
N GLY A 102 0.08 20.80 -14.13
CA GLY A 102 -0.47 21.93 -14.88
C GLY A 102 -1.84 22.39 -14.39
N ALA A 103 -2.72 21.45 -14.04
CA ALA A 103 -4.05 21.75 -13.50
C ALA A 103 -3.96 22.38 -12.10
N ILE A 104 -3.07 21.85 -11.24
CA ILE A 104 -2.82 22.42 -9.90
C ILE A 104 -2.28 23.85 -10.00
N ALA A 105 -1.33 24.10 -10.92
CA ALA A 105 -0.78 25.44 -11.13
C ALA A 105 -1.84 26.45 -11.59
N LEU A 106 -2.75 26.06 -12.48
CA LEU A 106 -3.84 26.93 -12.94
C LEU A 106 -4.84 27.27 -11.81
N VAL A 107 -5.17 26.29 -10.96
CA VAL A 107 -6.04 26.51 -9.81
C VAL A 107 -5.40 27.47 -8.81
N VAL A 108 -4.12 27.29 -8.50
CA VAL A 108 -3.38 28.19 -7.60
C VAL A 108 -3.31 29.61 -8.17
N LEU A 109 -3.02 29.75 -9.46
CA LEU A 109 -3.01 31.06 -10.15
C LEU A 109 -4.38 31.74 -10.10
N ALA A 110 -5.47 31.00 -10.31
CA ALA A 110 -6.82 31.53 -10.23
C ALA A 110 -7.18 32.01 -8.82
N ILE A 111 -6.76 31.28 -7.78
CA ILE A 111 -6.94 31.68 -6.37
C ILE A 111 -6.16 32.95 -6.07
N ILE A 112 -4.87 33.03 -6.46
CA ILE A 112 -4.04 34.23 -6.24
C ILE A 112 -4.66 35.44 -6.94
N TYR A 113 -5.08 35.28 -8.19
CA TYR A 113 -5.74 36.35 -8.94
C TYR A 113 -7.00 36.87 -8.23
N LEU A 114 -7.84 35.96 -7.72
CA LEU A 114 -9.05 36.31 -6.97
C LEU A 114 -8.76 36.99 -5.62
N VAL A 115 -7.62 36.71 -4.99
CA VAL A 115 -7.23 37.33 -3.71
C VAL A 115 -6.57 38.70 -3.92
N VAL A 116 -5.81 38.88 -5.01
CA VAL A 116 -5.04 40.11 -5.28
C VAL A 116 -5.87 41.17 -6.00
N PHE A 117 -6.77 40.76 -6.89
CA PHE A 117 -7.54 41.66 -7.77
C PHE A 117 -9.02 41.80 -7.36
N ARG A 118 -9.36 41.38 -6.14
CA ARG A 118 -10.65 41.64 -5.50
C ARG A 118 -10.45 42.61 -4.36
#